data_AF-A0A6G3SQB8-F1
#
_entry.id   AF-A0A6G3SQB8-F1
#
_cell.length_a   1.000
_cell.length_b   1.000
_cell.length_c   1.000
_cell.angle_alpha   90.00
_cell.angle_beta   90.00
_cell.angle_gamma   90.00
#
_symmetry.space_group_name_H-M   'P 1'
#
loop_
_entity.id
_entity.type
_entity.pdbx_description
1 polymer ?
#
loop_
_entity_poly.entity_id
_entity_poly.type
_entity_poly.pdbx_seq_one_letter_code
_entity_poly.pdbx_strand_id
1 'polypeptide(L)'
;DPRSAFSRWLTGCVAVGAVPDTAEVLDMVPVDTVAAAIVALSQAPELLGRDHHYHGDGGLTRAALAAALTSAGHPTEVVAYHRWRELMLADPAGPFAPLAFSLPEHPRPHPRFDCSRTWAAAAGAGVGFPPADERMLRRHLDFLTGAGALSGSG
;
A
#
# COMPACT_ATOMS: atom_id res chain seq x y z
N ASP A 1 -7.49 9.17 1.07
CA ASP A 1 -8.09 9.83 -0.11
C ASP A 1 -8.40 8.76 -1.16
N PRO A 2 -9.66 8.56 -1.57
CA PRO A 2 -10.03 7.56 -2.59
C PRO A 2 -9.38 7.81 -3.96
N ARG A 3 -8.88 9.02 -4.21
CA ARG A 3 -8.21 9.40 -5.47
C ARG A 3 -6.70 9.25 -5.41
N SER A 4 -6.14 8.82 -4.28
CA SER A 4 -4.70 8.60 -4.11
C SER A 4 -4.18 7.56 -5.09
N ALA A 5 -2.87 7.59 -5.39
CA ALA A 5 -2.26 6.62 -6.30
C ALA A 5 -2.49 5.18 -5.84
N PHE A 6 -2.31 4.92 -4.54
CA PHE A 6 -2.57 3.62 -3.93
C PHE A 6 -4.04 3.21 -4.04
N SER A 7 -4.98 4.10 -3.70
CA SER A 7 -6.41 3.78 -3.80
C SER A 7 -6.86 3.47 -5.23
N ARG A 8 -6.35 4.20 -6.22
CA ARG A 8 -6.63 3.93 -7.65
C ARG A 8 -6.01 2.62 -8.13
N TRP A 9 -4.81 2.32 -7.67
CA TRP A 9 -4.15 1.05 -7.96
C TRP A 9 -4.94 -0.12 -7.38
N LEU A 10 -5.35 -0.03 -6.10
CA LEU A 10 -6.11 -1.09 -5.42
C LEU A 10 -7.51 -1.29 -6.03
N THR A 11 -8.24 -0.21 -6.28
CA THR A 11 -9.57 -0.27 -6.93
C THR A 11 -9.48 -0.77 -8.36
N GLY A 12 -8.41 -0.43 -9.10
CA GLY A 12 -8.13 -1.00 -10.41
C GLY A 12 -7.92 -2.51 -10.34
N CYS A 13 -7.10 -3.00 -9.40
CA CYS A 13 -6.90 -4.43 -9.16
C CYS A 13 -8.22 -5.17 -8.87
N VAL A 14 -9.08 -4.58 -8.03
CA VAL A 14 -10.41 -5.13 -7.75
C VAL A 14 -11.28 -5.14 -9.01
N ALA A 15 -11.30 -4.05 -9.78
CA ALA A 15 -12.12 -3.94 -10.98
C ALA A 15 -11.76 -4.96 -12.07
N VAL A 16 -10.48 -5.32 -12.18
CA VAL A 16 -10.00 -6.31 -13.15
C VAL A 16 -9.85 -7.72 -12.58
N GLY A 17 -10.12 -7.91 -11.29
CA GLY A 17 -9.98 -9.19 -10.59
C GLY A 17 -8.54 -9.72 -10.53
N ALA A 18 -7.53 -8.86 -10.63
CA ALA A 18 -6.13 -9.28 -10.71
C ALA A 18 -5.15 -8.38 -9.96
N VAL A 19 -4.15 -9.00 -9.34
CA VAL A 19 -2.94 -8.33 -8.81
C VAL A 19 -1.70 -8.84 -9.56
N PRO A 20 -0.67 -7.99 -9.75
CA PRO A 20 0.52 -8.40 -10.49
C PRO A 20 1.42 -9.30 -9.64
N ASP A 21 1.97 -10.35 -10.24
CA ASP A 21 3.03 -11.16 -9.67
C ASP A 21 4.35 -10.39 -9.69
N THR A 22 4.73 -9.85 -8.54
CA THR A 22 5.97 -9.10 -8.33
C THR A 22 6.56 -9.51 -6.99
N ALA A 23 7.89 -9.57 -6.89
CA ALA A 23 8.60 -9.89 -5.65
C ALA A 23 8.39 -8.87 -4.52
N GLU A 24 7.85 -7.70 -4.84
CA GLU A 24 7.61 -6.62 -3.89
C GLU A 24 6.42 -6.89 -2.98
N VAL A 25 6.59 -6.48 -1.73
CA VAL A 25 5.50 -6.40 -0.76
C VAL A 25 4.82 -5.05 -0.86
N LEU A 26 3.53 -5.03 -0.56
CA LEU A 26 2.79 -3.80 -0.36
C LEU A 26 3.13 -3.25 1.03
N ASP A 27 3.97 -2.22 1.07
CA ASP A 27 4.21 -1.42 2.27
C ASP A 27 3.00 -0.51 2.54
N MET A 28 2.56 -0.52 3.80
CA MET A 28 1.46 0.32 4.26
C MET A 28 1.80 0.86 5.65
N VAL A 29 2.28 2.10 5.72
CA VAL A 29 2.51 2.80 6.98
C VAL A 29 1.39 3.84 7.18
N PRO A 30 0.62 3.77 8.29
CA PRO A 30 -0.42 4.74 8.59
C PRO A 30 0.16 6.14 8.79
N VAL A 31 -0.50 7.13 8.20
CA VAL A 31 -0.07 8.54 8.23
C VAL A 31 0.01 9.11 9.64
N ASP A 32 -0.89 8.69 10.54
CA ASP A 32 -0.91 9.06 11.95
C ASP A 32 0.30 8.51 12.70
N THR A 33 0.68 7.26 12.43
CA THR A 33 1.90 6.68 13.00
C THR A 33 3.17 7.37 12.49
N VAL A 34 3.25 7.67 11.19
CA VAL A 34 4.38 8.44 10.62
C VAL A 34 4.46 9.83 11.23
N ALA A 35 3.33 10.55 11.33
CA ALA A 35 3.29 11.89 11.91
C ALA A 35 3.71 11.87 13.38
N ALA A 36 3.21 10.91 14.17
CA ALA A 36 3.60 10.73 15.56
C ALA A 36 5.11 10.47 15.71
N ALA A 37 5.68 9.60 14.86
CA ALA A 37 7.11 9.33 14.84
C ALA A 37 7.92 10.59 14.48
N ILE A 38 7.53 11.33 13.43
CA ILE A 38 8.22 12.58 13.05
C ILE A 38 8.23 13.57 14.21
N VAL A 39 7.08 13.80 14.85
CA VAL A 39 6.99 14.72 16.00
C VAL A 39 7.90 14.27 17.12
N ALA A 40 7.82 13.00 17.52
CA ALA A 40 8.61 12.44 18.61
C ALA A 40 10.12 12.52 18.34
N LEU A 41 10.57 12.11 17.15
CA LEU A 41 11.99 12.10 16.80
C LEU A 41 12.56 13.51 16.59
N SER A 42 11.75 14.46 16.10
CA SER A 42 12.18 15.85 15.92
C SER A 42 12.48 16.58 17.24
N GLN A 43 11.95 16.08 18.36
CA GLN A 43 12.11 16.66 19.69
C GLN A 43 13.27 16.03 20.49
N ALA A 44 13.96 15.03 19.92
CA ALA A 44 15.05 14.31 20.56
C ALA A 44 16.42 14.90 20.16
N PRO A 45 17.10 15.68 21.02
CA PRO A 45 18.35 16.36 20.65
C PRO A 45 19.47 15.41 20.22
N GLU A 46 19.50 14.20 20.76
CA GLU A 46 20.46 13.14 20.42
C GLU A 46 20.29 12.57 19.00
N LEU A 47 19.13 12.82 18.37
CA LEU A 47 18.84 12.41 16.99
C LEU A 47 19.03 13.55 15.98
N LEU A 48 19.52 14.71 16.42
CA LEU A 48 19.79 15.83 15.52
C LEU A 48 20.80 15.44 14.43
N GLY A 49 20.50 15.78 13.18
CA GLY A 49 21.34 15.48 12.03
C GLY A 49 21.35 13.99 11.61
N ARG A 50 20.38 13.20 12.07
CA ARG A 50 20.18 11.81 11.65
C ARG A 50 19.11 11.71 10.57
N ASP A 51 19.30 10.74 9.68
CA ASP A 51 18.30 10.39 8.67
C ASP A 51 17.37 9.30 9.20
N HIS A 52 16.08 9.40 8.81
CA HIS A 52 15.03 8.49 9.23
C HIS A 52 14.21 8.05 8.01
N HIS A 53 14.12 6.72 7.80
CA HIS A 53 13.23 6.12 6.82
C HIS A 53 11.92 5.68 7.48
N TYR A 54 10.81 6.33 7.14
CA TYR A 54 9.46 6.01 7.63
C TYR A 54 8.78 4.99 6.71
N HIS A 55 9.39 3.82 6.60
CA HIS A 55 8.96 2.72 5.74
C HIS A 55 8.66 1.49 6.59
N GLY A 56 7.73 0.62 6.19
CA GLY A 56 7.50 -0.64 6.88
C GLY A 56 8.71 -1.58 6.82
N ASP A 57 8.90 -2.39 7.86
CA ASP A 57 9.75 -3.58 7.84
C ASP A 57 8.90 -4.79 7.40
N GLY A 58 8.67 -4.88 6.09
CA GLY A 58 7.81 -5.90 5.47
C GLY A 58 6.50 -5.35 4.90
N GLY A 59 5.56 -6.24 4.59
CA GLY A 59 4.28 -5.87 4.01
C GLY A 59 3.49 -7.07 3.48
N LEU A 60 2.35 -6.79 2.87
CA LEU A 60 1.53 -7.84 2.26
C LEU A 60 2.18 -8.30 0.95
N THR A 61 2.48 -9.59 0.85
CA THR A 61 2.84 -10.19 -0.45
C THR A 61 1.67 -10.06 -1.42
N ARG A 62 1.93 -10.15 -2.74
CA ARG A 62 0.87 -10.11 -3.75
C ARG A 62 -0.15 -11.24 -3.56
N ALA A 63 0.31 -12.42 -3.13
CA ALA A 63 -0.56 -13.53 -2.76
C ALA A 63 -1.43 -13.23 -1.53
N ALA A 64 -0.85 -12.66 -0.46
CA ALA A 64 -1.60 -12.28 0.73
C ALA A 64 -2.62 -11.17 0.42
N LEU A 65 -2.26 -10.21 -0.44
CA LEU A 65 -3.16 -9.18 -0.92
C LEU A 65 -4.35 -9.78 -1.69
N ALA A 66 -4.10 -10.66 -2.67
CA ALA A 66 -5.16 -11.32 -3.43
C ALA A 66 -6.11 -12.13 -2.53
N ALA A 67 -5.55 -12.87 -1.57
CA ALA A 67 -6.31 -13.63 -0.59
C ALA A 67 -7.18 -12.72 0.28
N ALA A 68 -6.63 -11.61 0.78
CA ALA A 68 -7.36 -10.66 1.61
C ALA A 68 -8.46 -9.92 0.83
N LEU A 69 -8.22 -9.56 -0.44
CA LEU A 69 -9.25 -9.00 -1.33
C LEU A 69 -10.37 -10.02 -1.60
N THR A 70 -10.03 -11.27 -1.86
CA THR A 70 -11.01 -12.34 -2.05
C THR A 70 -11.84 -12.57 -0.80
N SER A 71 -11.21 -12.63 0.38
CA SER A 71 -11.87 -12.67 1.70
C SER A 71 -12.78 -11.47 1.93
N ALA A 72 -12.50 -10.33 1.29
CA ALA A 72 -13.33 -9.13 1.33
C ALA A 72 -14.58 -9.17 0.42
N GLY A 73 -14.77 -10.22 -0.38
CA GLY A 73 -15.81 -10.28 -1.40
C GLY A 73 -15.40 -9.68 -2.75
N HIS A 74 -14.10 -9.49 -2.99
CA HIS A 74 -13.55 -9.07 -4.28
C HIS A 74 -12.66 -10.19 -4.85
N PRO A 75 -13.25 -11.17 -5.57
CA PRO A 75 -12.49 -12.28 -6.14
C PRO A 75 -11.31 -11.77 -6.98
N THR A 76 -10.10 -12.09 -6.54
CA THR A 76 -8.88 -11.55 -7.13
C THR A 76 -7.80 -12.63 -7.16
N GLU A 77 -7.12 -12.77 -8.29
CA GLU A 77 -6.00 -13.71 -8.44
C GLU A 77 -4.68 -12.99 -8.73
N VAL A 78 -3.57 -13.69 -8.45
CA VAL A 78 -2.23 -13.23 -8.82
C VAL A 78 -1.96 -13.65 -10.26
N VAL A 79 -1.62 -12.70 -11.14
CA VAL A 79 -1.32 -12.97 -12.56
C VAL A 79 0.03 -12.38 -12.95
N ALA A 80 0.62 -12.88 -14.03
CA ALA A 80 1.87 -12.33 -14.55
C ALA A 80 1.77 -10.82 -14.83
N TYR A 81 2.81 -10.05 -14.50
CA TYR A 81 2.82 -8.59 -14.59
C TYR A 81 2.32 -8.04 -15.94
N HIS A 82 2.77 -8.62 -17.06
CA HIS A 82 2.37 -8.18 -18.40
C HIS A 82 0.85 -8.31 -18.60
N ARG A 83 0.27 -9.42 -18.14
CA ARG A 83 -1.16 -9.68 -18.23
C ARG A 83 -1.96 -8.73 -17.33
N TRP A 84 -1.51 -8.52 -16.10
CA TRP A 84 -2.11 -7.54 -15.21
C TRP A 84 -2.07 -6.12 -15.82
N ARG A 85 -0.95 -5.74 -16.43
CA ARG A 85 -0.79 -4.43 -17.08
C ARG A 85 -1.78 -4.25 -18.23
N GLU A 86 -1.95 -5.25 -19.09
CA GLU A 86 -2.96 -5.22 -20.16
C GLU A 86 -4.36 -4.96 -19.60
N LEU A 87 -4.73 -5.70 -18.55
CA LEU A 87 -6.04 -5.55 -17.89
C LEU A 87 -6.23 -4.14 -17.32
N MET A 88 -5.22 -3.61 -16.63
CA MET A 88 -5.27 -2.27 -16.02
C MET A 88 -5.40 -1.13 -17.04
N LEU A 89 -4.95 -1.36 -18.28
CA LEU A 89 -4.96 -0.36 -19.36
C LEU A 89 -6.13 -0.55 -20.33
N ALA A 90 -6.90 -1.64 -20.21
CA ALA A 90 -7.98 -1.98 -21.14
C ALA A 90 -9.17 -1.01 -21.05
N ASP A 91 -9.46 -0.48 -19.86
CA ASP A 91 -10.54 0.47 -19.63
C ASP A 91 -10.01 1.91 -19.45
N PRO A 92 -10.14 2.79 -20.46
CA PRO A 92 -9.69 4.18 -20.37
C PRO A 92 -10.56 5.05 -19.44
N ALA A 93 -11.69 4.54 -18.96
CA ALA A 93 -12.55 5.20 -17.96
C ALA A 93 -12.47 4.53 -16.57
N GLY A 94 -11.66 3.48 -16.44
CA GLY A 94 -11.56 2.70 -15.21
C GLY A 94 -10.90 3.45 -14.05
N PRO A 95 -10.96 2.90 -12.82
CA PRO A 95 -10.44 3.56 -11.61
C PRO A 95 -8.96 3.99 -11.70
N PHE A 96 -8.16 3.19 -12.41
CA PHE A 96 -6.73 3.41 -12.61
C PHE A 96 -6.41 4.36 -13.77
N ALA A 97 -7.36 4.69 -14.65
CA ALA A 97 -7.10 5.45 -15.88
C ALA A 97 -6.27 6.74 -15.67
N PRO A 98 -6.46 7.55 -14.60
CA PRO A 98 -5.64 8.73 -14.37
C PRO A 98 -4.15 8.47 -14.13
N LEU A 99 -3.74 7.23 -13.86
CA LEU A 99 -2.35 6.82 -13.63
C LEU A 99 -1.79 5.95 -14.76
N ALA A 100 -2.58 5.64 -15.77
CA ALA A 100 -2.20 4.75 -16.88
C ALA A 100 -0.87 5.16 -17.54
N PHE A 101 -0.65 6.46 -17.72
CA PHE A 101 0.57 7.02 -18.33
C PHE A 101 1.85 6.71 -17.53
N SER A 102 1.72 6.46 -16.22
CA SER A 102 2.85 6.22 -15.32
C SER A 102 3.19 4.74 -15.16
N LEU A 103 2.38 3.84 -15.73
CA LEU A 103 2.50 2.41 -15.52
C LEU A 103 3.60 1.82 -16.42
N PRO A 104 4.73 1.34 -15.84
CA PRO A 104 5.88 0.91 -16.62
C PRO A 104 5.59 -0.38 -17.39
N GLU A 105 6.27 -0.60 -18.52
CA GLU A 105 6.13 -1.82 -19.32
C GLU A 105 6.65 -3.08 -18.60
N HIS A 106 7.61 -2.89 -17.71
CA HIS A 106 8.21 -3.93 -16.89
C HIS A 106 8.19 -3.54 -15.41
N PRO A 107 8.09 -4.51 -14.49
CA PRO A 107 8.18 -4.23 -13.06
C PRO A 107 9.55 -3.62 -12.77
N ARG A 108 9.56 -2.51 -12.03
CA ARG A 108 10.80 -1.87 -11.58
C ARG A 108 11.05 -2.26 -10.13
N PRO A 109 12.25 -2.74 -9.78
CA PRO A 109 12.56 -3.05 -8.39
C PRO A 109 12.50 -1.79 -7.55
N HIS A 110 11.72 -1.84 -6.48
CA HIS A 110 11.68 -0.79 -5.48
C HIS A 110 12.90 -0.93 -4.55
N PRO A 111 13.55 0.20 -4.19
CA PRO A 111 14.63 0.16 -3.22
C PRO A 111 14.12 -0.35 -1.87
N ARG A 112 14.93 -1.16 -1.21
CA ARG A 112 14.70 -1.55 0.17
C ARG A 112 15.33 -0.51 1.09
N PHE A 113 14.55 0.02 2.02
CA PHE A 113 15.03 0.95 3.02
C PHE A 113 15.25 0.23 4.35
N ASP A 114 16.44 0.39 4.93
CA ASP A 114 16.65 0.05 6.34
C ASP A 114 15.88 1.07 7.19
N CYS A 115 14.80 0.60 7.82
CA CYS A 115 13.94 1.38 8.71
C CYS A 115 14.11 1.01 10.19
N SER A 116 15.01 0.07 10.50
CA SER A 116 15.21 -0.48 11.86
C SER A 116 15.53 0.61 12.89
N ARG A 117 16.43 1.54 12.52
CA ARG A 117 16.82 2.67 13.37
C ARG A 117 15.67 3.65 13.61
N THR A 118 14.88 3.95 12.59
CA THR A 118 13.71 4.83 12.74
C THR A 118 12.74 4.26 13.76
N TRP A 119 12.41 2.97 13.61
CA TRP A 119 11.39 2.34 14.44
C TRP A 119 11.88 1.98 15.84
N ALA A 120 13.16 1.68 16.02
CA ALA A 120 13.77 1.57 17.35
C ALA A 120 13.71 2.90 18.11
N ALA A 121 14.06 4.01 17.46
CA ALA A 121 13.98 5.33 18.06
C ALA A 121 12.53 5.74 18.36
N ALA A 122 11.61 5.50 17.41
CA ALA A 122 10.20 5.81 17.57
C ALA A 122 9.58 5.02 18.74
N ALA A 123 9.92 3.73 18.86
CA ALA A 123 9.50 2.89 19.98
C ALA A 123 10.03 3.41 21.33
N GLY A 124 11.30 3.85 21.38
CA GLY A 124 11.87 4.51 22.55
C GLY A 124 11.11 5.78 22.97
N ALA A 125 10.50 6.47 22.01
CA ALA A 125 9.66 7.64 22.23
C ALA A 125 8.15 7.31 22.37
N GLY A 126 7.79 6.03 22.52
CA GLY A 126 6.41 5.58 22.75
C GLY A 126 5.54 5.45 21.49
N VAL A 127 6.12 5.57 20.29
CA VAL A 127 5.42 5.37 19.01
C VAL A 127 5.70 3.97 18.48
N GLY A 128 4.67 3.11 18.47
CA GLY A 128 4.80 1.73 18.02
C GLY A 128 4.98 1.59 16.51
N PHE A 129 5.68 0.54 16.09
CA PHE A 129 5.75 0.14 14.69
C PHE A 129 4.36 -0.29 14.18
N PRO A 130 3.89 0.21 13.03
CA PRO A 130 2.61 -0.19 12.48
C PRO A 130 2.77 -1.45 11.60
N PRO A 131 2.11 -2.57 11.91
CA PRO A 131 2.14 -3.72 11.01
C PRO A 131 1.31 -3.43 9.76
N ALA A 132 1.91 -3.56 8.58
CA ALA A 132 1.22 -3.55 7.28
C ALA A 132 0.49 -4.89 7.05
N ASP A 133 -0.59 -5.11 7.80
CA ASP A 133 -1.33 -6.38 7.88
C ASP A 133 -2.70 -6.34 7.19
N GLU A 134 -3.38 -7.49 7.17
CA GLU A 134 -4.73 -7.63 6.62
C GLU A 134 -5.73 -6.68 7.31
N ARG A 135 -5.57 -6.43 8.61
CA ARG A 135 -6.44 -5.51 9.35
C ARG A 135 -6.30 -4.09 8.84
N MET A 136 -5.10 -3.65 8.45
CA MET A 136 -4.91 -2.34 7.82
C MET A 136 -5.54 -2.28 6.44
N LEU A 137 -5.33 -3.32 5.61
CA LEU A 137 -5.98 -3.41 4.31
C LEU A 137 -7.51 -3.35 4.45
N ARG A 138 -8.10 -4.09 5.39
CA ARG A 138 -9.54 -4.08 5.69
C ARG A 138 -10.05 -2.66 5.95
N ARG A 139 -9.39 -1.91 6.85
CA ARG A 139 -9.76 -0.51 7.13
C ARG A 139 -9.73 0.36 5.88
N HIS A 140 -8.78 0.12 4.97
CA HIS A 140 -8.70 0.86 3.71
C HIS A 140 -9.84 0.47 2.75
N LEU A 141 -10.20 -0.81 2.66
CA LEU A 141 -11.33 -1.29 1.86
C LEU A 141 -12.66 -0.74 2.38
N ASP A 142 -12.87 -0.73 3.70
CA ASP A 142 -14.07 -0.16 4.33
C ASP A 142 -14.20 1.33 4.00
N PHE A 143 -13.09 2.08 4.08
CA PHE A 143 -13.04 3.47 3.68
C PHE A 143 -13.39 3.67 2.21
N LEU A 144 -12.82 2.86 1.30
CA LEU A 144 -13.08 2.98 -0.14
C LEU A 144 -14.52 2.62 -0.49
N THR A 145 -15.11 1.63 0.20
CA THR A 145 -16.53 1.26 0.07
C THR A 145 -17.42 2.40 0.54
N GLY A 146 -17.18 2.95 1.73
CA GLY A 146 -17.93 4.10 2.27
C GLY A 146 -17.79 5.37 1.41
N ALA A 147 -16.67 5.52 0.71
CA ALA A 147 -16.43 6.62 -0.24
C ALA A 147 -17.04 6.37 -1.63
N GLY A 148 -17.67 5.22 -1.88
CA GLY A 148 -18.24 4.84 -3.18
C GLY A 148 -17.20 4.52 -4.26
N ALA A 149 -15.93 4.32 -3.88
CA ALA A 149 -14.84 3.97 -4.79
C ALA A 149 -14.75 2.45 -5.03
N LEU A 150 -15.32 1.65 -4.13
CA LEU A 150 -15.59 0.23 -4.31
C LEU A 150 -17.10 0.01 -4.22
N SER A 151 -17.63 -0.92 -5.02
CA SER A 151 -18.98 -1.41 -4.81
C SER A 151 -18.98 -2.25 -3.53
N GLY A 152 -19.88 -1.97 -2.59
CA GLY A 152 -20.01 -2.77 -1.38
C GLY A 152 -20.28 -4.22 -1.72
N SER A 153 -19.63 -5.14 -1.01
CA SER A 153 -20.02 -6.55 -1.01
C SER A 153 -21.44 -6.63 -0.44
N GLY A 154 -22.40 -6.98 -1.31
CA GLY A 154 -23.76 -7.36 -0.90
C GLY A 154 -23.78 -8.70 -0.20
#